data_AF-A0A5N7ZDF0-F1
#
_entry.id   AF-A0A5N7ZDF0-F1
#
_cell.length_a   1.000
_cell.length_b   1.000
_cell.length_c   1.000
_cell.angle_alpha   90.00
_cell.angle_beta   90.00
_cell.angle_gamma   90.00
#
_symmetry.space_group_name_H-M   'P 1'
#
loop_
_entity.id
_entity.type
_entity.pdbx_description
1 polymer ?
#
loop_
_entity_poly.entity_id
_entity_poly.type
_entity_poly.pdbx_seq_one_letter_code
_entity_poly.pdbx_strand_id
1 'polypeptide(L)'
;MKYYTALFQKIKEYYKSQSSNPSELALICPSLRIYENDEIKLLLPQILLDDPLKGEGLLKKQDLSFQLNSLPASDTFWDVNPANTLFNVYGELINADQGLSPDAIATVNEEAQKVLYDAKGKPTKEKKAYDKYLTQYETLLREWETHVNTYDDAFSDDEKNIWLEKLNVILLKKEKMAVDHKLLGYKKLIEEAIKQLNSKDGLEIFLANLTNSRNTMEMSRKTGIQSLESYHDINFVPYDFMSNDSGWIKLSIDKKELDSLYEMAKNEKDAFPDEVISIDYDEKNIIGIELEFSIVTMLRNWFSLPTLTSEYFKWNGKQPVSDGQTISNDFLLSAFPKKMILIKNLKINIDPNISDAVVSNIDQLIHFGPIIMKNQLFTNASTNVRFIKAIKNKETLESNNVKYYSTKATLDEPAPFEPEPVTTPPIKPIASAPIYKALAGIKQPLIKTTMAPGIKMMPSTDSTPAPTPLPQTSNTVWGIKRFIRTNPILFPPVIKDPTPAKTLTTVILSVTDSVSRQSVYKSEISIIGTNNNTFKEIESDKNGAIEFQLPVGNYKVKIKKDGYKVFETELKIENLFTVTKEYTLAPESVTYDSFFLIGMICEKLPQIPKISGS
;
A
#
# COMPACT_ATOMS: atom_id res chain seq x y z
N MET A 1 -17.70 -8.62 0.72
CA MET A 1 -16.58 -7.85 1.33
C MET A 1 -16.53 -7.92 2.85
N LYS A 2 -17.61 -8.39 3.53
CA LYS A 2 -17.75 -8.30 4.99
C LYS A 2 -16.65 -9.07 5.72
N TYR A 3 -16.37 -10.31 5.31
CA TYR A 3 -15.33 -11.11 5.97
C TYR A 3 -13.89 -10.69 5.62
N TYR A 4 -13.67 -9.98 4.51
CA TYR A 4 -12.37 -9.35 4.23
C TYR A 4 -12.11 -8.17 5.18
N THR A 5 -13.13 -7.32 5.39
CA THR A 5 -13.08 -6.23 6.38
C THR A 5 -12.88 -6.77 7.80
N ALA A 6 -13.62 -7.82 8.17
CA ALA A 6 -13.46 -8.49 9.47
C ALA A 6 -12.04 -9.03 9.67
N LEU A 7 -11.47 -9.63 8.63
CA LEU A 7 -10.09 -10.12 8.67
C LEU A 7 -9.10 -8.97 8.90
N PHE A 8 -9.22 -7.87 8.15
CA PHE A 8 -8.36 -6.71 8.31
C PHE A 8 -8.49 -6.12 9.72
N GLN A 9 -9.72 -6.02 10.24
CA GLN A 9 -10.00 -5.56 11.61
C GLN A 9 -9.27 -6.43 12.65
N LYS A 10 -9.29 -7.76 12.49
CA LYS A 10 -8.57 -8.66 13.40
C LYS A 10 -7.07 -8.40 13.43
N ILE A 11 -6.47 -8.18 12.27
CA ILE A 11 -5.03 -7.89 12.15
C ILE A 11 -4.72 -6.48 12.70
N LYS A 12 -5.62 -5.52 12.49
CA LYS A 12 -5.53 -4.17 13.07
C LYS A 12 -5.55 -4.20 14.60
N GLU A 13 -6.46 -4.96 15.21
CA GLU A 13 -6.50 -5.16 16.67
C GLU A 13 -5.24 -5.85 17.18
N TYR A 14 -4.78 -6.89 16.48
CA TYR A 14 -3.51 -7.54 16.80
C TYR A 14 -2.36 -6.54 16.81
N TYR A 15 -2.26 -5.68 15.79
CA TYR A 15 -1.23 -4.65 15.73
C TYR A 15 -1.35 -3.62 16.86
N LYS A 16 -2.56 -3.11 17.12
CA LYS A 16 -2.83 -2.16 18.21
C LYS A 16 -2.45 -2.75 19.58
N SER A 17 -2.57 -4.06 19.76
CA SER A 17 -2.15 -4.71 21.01
C SER A 17 -0.63 -4.72 21.21
N GLN A 18 0.15 -4.53 20.15
CA GLN A 18 1.62 -4.56 20.18
C GLN A 18 2.26 -3.17 20.10
N SER A 19 1.62 -2.21 19.44
CA SER A 19 2.13 -0.84 19.28
C SER A 19 1.42 0.12 20.22
N SER A 20 2.19 0.92 20.94
CA SER A 20 1.69 2.04 21.77
C SER A 20 1.76 3.40 21.05
N ASN A 21 2.18 3.44 19.79
CA ASN A 21 2.36 4.70 19.07
C ASN A 21 1.03 5.24 18.53
N PRO A 22 0.52 6.37 19.07
CA PRO A 22 -0.78 6.93 18.66
C PRO A 22 -0.76 7.56 17.25
N SER A 23 0.42 7.83 16.69
CA SER A 23 0.57 8.39 15.35
C SER A 23 0.45 7.34 14.26
N GLU A 24 0.50 6.04 14.59
CA GLU A 24 0.41 4.96 13.62
C GLU A 24 -1.05 4.55 13.39
N LEU A 25 -1.44 4.45 12.11
CA LEU A 25 -2.77 4.12 11.65
C LEU A 25 -2.71 2.98 10.65
N ALA A 26 -3.47 1.91 10.88
CA ALA A 26 -3.60 0.81 9.94
C ALA A 26 -4.68 1.15 8.90
N LEU A 27 -4.27 1.23 7.64
CA LEU A 27 -5.10 1.53 6.47
C LEU A 27 -5.23 0.29 5.58
N ILE A 28 -6.46 -0.04 5.19
CA ILE A 28 -6.73 -1.19 4.31
C ILE A 28 -6.26 -0.88 2.88
N CYS A 29 -5.88 -1.90 2.11
CA CYS A 29 -5.62 -1.79 0.67
C CYS A 29 -6.81 -2.36 -0.13
N PRO A 30 -7.65 -1.50 -0.76
CA PRO A 30 -8.82 -1.95 -1.52
C PRO A 30 -8.47 -2.72 -2.78
N SER A 31 -7.49 -2.23 -3.55
CA SER A 31 -7.12 -2.77 -4.85
C SER A 31 -6.41 -4.12 -4.79
N LEU A 32 -6.00 -4.56 -3.58
CA LEU A 32 -5.27 -5.79 -3.30
C LEU A 32 -4.07 -6.01 -4.24
N ARG A 33 -2.86 -5.80 -3.73
CA ARG A 33 -1.64 -6.08 -4.51
C ARG A 33 -1.13 -7.49 -4.25
N ILE A 34 -0.58 -8.10 -5.29
CA ILE A 34 0.02 -9.43 -5.22
C ILE A 34 1.46 -9.30 -5.64
N TYR A 35 2.34 -9.78 -4.77
CA TYR A 35 3.76 -9.79 -5.00
C TYR A 35 4.25 -11.23 -5.07
N GLU A 36 5.02 -11.56 -6.11
CA GLU A 36 5.71 -12.83 -6.19
C GLU A 36 6.98 -12.80 -5.30
N ASN A 37 7.49 -13.99 -4.98
CA ASN A 37 8.68 -14.16 -4.13
C ASN A 37 9.92 -13.48 -4.71
N ASP A 38 10.11 -13.51 -6.01
CA ASP A 38 11.19 -12.80 -6.70
C ASP A 38 11.06 -11.28 -6.52
N GLU A 39 9.84 -10.72 -6.60
CA GLU A 39 9.56 -9.30 -6.39
C GLU A 39 9.85 -8.85 -4.96
N ILE A 40 9.35 -9.58 -3.95
CA ILE A 40 9.62 -9.24 -2.54
C ILE A 40 11.10 -9.36 -2.19
N LYS A 41 11.83 -10.32 -2.79
CA LYS A 41 13.28 -10.46 -2.62
C LYS A 41 14.08 -9.24 -3.10
N LEU A 42 13.56 -8.48 -4.08
CA LEU A 42 14.21 -7.24 -4.56
C LEU A 42 14.29 -6.14 -3.49
N LEU A 43 13.45 -6.25 -2.46
CA LEU A 43 13.29 -5.27 -1.39
C LEU A 43 14.08 -5.65 -0.14
N LEU A 44 14.84 -6.76 -0.20
CA LEU A 44 15.91 -7.03 0.76
C LEU A 44 17.07 -6.04 0.51
N PRO A 45 17.82 -5.62 1.54
CA PRO A 45 18.97 -4.74 1.38
C PRO A 45 19.95 -5.32 0.37
N GLN A 46 19.97 -4.71 -0.82
CA GLN A 46 20.82 -5.04 -1.97
C GLN A 46 21.08 -6.55 -2.17
N ILE A 47 20.07 -7.43 -2.17
CA ILE A 47 20.20 -8.88 -2.51
C ILE A 47 21.52 -9.49 -1.98
N LEU A 48 21.91 -9.20 -0.73
CA LEU A 48 23.05 -9.82 -0.03
C LEU A 48 24.27 -10.21 -0.92
N LEU A 49 24.79 -9.23 -1.68
CA LEU A 49 26.17 -9.14 -2.23
C LEU A 49 26.63 -10.00 -3.43
N ASP A 50 25.82 -10.84 -4.11
CA ASP A 50 26.35 -11.74 -5.18
C ASP A 50 25.80 -11.61 -6.62
N ASP A 51 24.84 -10.73 -6.94
CA ASP A 51 24.46 -10.52 -8.36
C ASP A 51 23.98 -9.08 -8.65
N PRO A 52 24.64 -8.32 -9.55
CA PRO A 52 24.11 -7.03 -9.98
C PRO A 52 22.77 -7.25 -10.67
N LEU A 53 21.71 -6.63 -10.14
CA LEU A 53 20.39 -6.58 -10.78
C LEU A 53 20.53 -6.13 -12.24
N LYS A 54 20.15 -6.98 -13.20
CA LYS A 54 20.16 -6.68 -14.64
C LYS A 54 18.73 -6.45 -15.14
N GLY A 55 18.57 -5.44 -16.01
CA GLY A 55 17.37 -5.22 -16.83
C GLY A 55 16.04 -5.31 -16.08
N GLU A 56 15.35 -6.44 -16.22
CA GLU A 56 14.02 -6.71 -15.67
C GLU A 56 13.94 -6.58 -14.14
N GLY A 57 14.96 -7.05 -13.41
CA GLY A 57 14.98 -6.96 -11.95
C GLY A 57 15.04 -5.51 -11.44
N LEU A 58 15.75 -4.63 -12.16
CA LEU A 58 15.76 -3.20 -11.86
C LEU A 58 14.41 -2.54 -12.16
N LEU A 59 13.75 -2.94 -13.25
CA LEU A 59 12.42 -2.44 -13.59
C LEU A 59 11.38 -2.84 -12.53
N LYS A 60 11.36 -4.11 -12.13
CA LYS A 60 10.50 -4.60 -11.04
C LYS A 60 10.77 -3.84 -9.74
N LYS A 61 12.04 -3.64 -9.39
CA LYS A 61 12.41 -2.88 -8.18
C LYS A 61 11.97 -1.41 -8.25
N GLN A 62 12.10 -0.79 -9.40
CA GLN A 62 11.61 0.56 -9.65
C GLN A 62 10.11 0.62 -9.38
N ASP A 63 9.31 -0.22 -10.06
CA ASP A 63 7.86 -0.27 -9.92
C ASP A 63 7.43 -0.47 -8.46
N LEU A 64 8.01 -1.44 -7.75
CA LEU A 64 7.76 -1.66 -6.32
C LEU A 64 8.06 -0.43 -5.47
N SER A 65 9.15 0.30 -5.78
CA SER A 65 9.52 1.51 -5.05
C SER A 65 8.54 2.65 -5.29
N PHE A 66 7.98 2.78 -6.50
CA PHE A 66 6.90 3.74 -6.77
C PHE A 66 5.63 3.36 -6.02
N GLN A 67 5.21 2.09 -6.11
CA GLN A 67 3.99 1.61 -5.47
C GLN A 67 4.01 1.81 -3.96
N LEU A 68 5.07 1.34 -3.29
CA LEU A 68 5.18 1.32 -1.83
C LEU A 68 5.55 2.69 -1.20
N ASN A 69 5.94 3.67 -2.02
CA ASN A 69 6.11 5.06 -1.58
C ASN A 69 4.87 5.93 -1.83
N SER A 70 3.77 5.37 -2.35
CA SER A 70 2.52 6.12 -2.51
C SER A 70 2.04 6.66 -1.17
N LEU A 71 1.66 7.94 -1.13
CA LEU A 71 1.11 8.56 0.08
C LEU A 71 -0.38 8.25 0.21
N PRO A 72 -0.90 8.04 1.44
CA PRO A 72 -2.33 7.84 1.67
C PRO A 72 -3.11 9.11 1.31
N ALA A 73 -4.19 8.93 0.54
CA ALA A 73 -5.09 10.02 0.16
C ALA A 73 -6.17 10.30 1.22
N SER A 74 -6.43 9.34 2.12
CA SER A 74 -7.41 9.42 3.21
C SER A 74 -6.90 8.71 4.46
N ASP A 75 -7.59 8.92 5.58
CA ASP A 75 -7.41 8.20 6.85
C ASP A 75 -8.10 6.84 6.88
N THR A 76 -8.73 6.43 5.77
CA THR A 76 -9.55 5.21 5.70
C THR A 76 -8.87 4.08 4.93
N PHE A 77 -8.15 4.40 3.86
CA PHE A 77 -7.48 3.42 3.03
C PHE A 77 -6.16 3.94 2.48
N TRP A 78 -5.34 2.98 2.06
CA TRP A 78 -4.13 3.25 1.31
C TRP A 78 -4.22 2.52 -0.02
N ASP A 79 -3.96 3.22 -1.12
CA ASP A 79 -3.83 2.62 -2.44
C ASP A 79 -2.64 3.24 -3.18
N VAL A 80 -2.20 2.54 -4.21
CA VAL A 80 -1.11 2.96 -5.08
C VAL A 80 -1.52 4.21 -5.85
N ASN A 81 -0.76 5.27 -5.67
CA ASN A 81 -0.89 6.51 -6.40
C ASN A 81 0.50 6.94 -6.91
N PRO A 82 0.88 6.53 -8.13
CA PRO A 82 2.19 6.86 -8.69
C PRO A 82 2.43 8.36 -8.87
N ALA A 83 1.35 9.17 -8.91
CA ALA A 83 1.45 10.62 -9.03
C ALA A 83 1.78 11.30 -7.68
N ASN A 84 1.53 10.63 -6.54
CA ASN A 84 1.78 11.18 -5.22
C ASN A 84 2.66 10.26 -4.37
N THR A 85 3.98 10.43 -4.52
CA THR A 85 4.99 9.59 -3.85
C THR A 85 5.77 10.35 -2.80
N LEU A 86 6.14 9.66 -1.72
CA LEU A 86 6.92 10.19 -0.61
C LEU A 86 8.24 10.85 -1.02
N PHE A 87 9.01 10.24 -1.93
CA PHE A 87 10.31 10.80 -2.31
C PHE A 87 10.20 12.12 -3.08
N ASN A 88 9.19 12.27 -3.95
CA ASN A 88 8.94 13.53 -4.66
C ASN A 88 8.57 14.65 -3.66
N VAL A 89 7.59 14.37 -2.79
CA VAL A 89 7.14 15.34 -1.77
C VAL A 89 8.27 15.68 -0.79
N TYR A 90 9.00 14.67 -0.30
CA TYR A 90 10.11 14.88 0.62
C TYR A 90 11.23 15.70 -0.04
N GLY A 91 11.56 15.41 -1.30
CA GLY A 91 12.53 16.16 -2.09
C GLY A 91 12.14 17.63 -2.24
N GLU A 92 10.86 17.92 -2.46
CA GLU A 92 10.35 19.29 -2.50
C GLU A 92 10.52 20.00 -1.14
N LEU A 93 10.13 19.34 -0.04
CA LEU A 93 10.18 19.90 1.30
C LEU A 93 11.61 20.23 1.75
N ILE A 94 12.58 19.33 1.56
CA ILE A 94 13.96 19.57 2.01
C ILE A 94 14.68 20.60 1.13
N ASN A 95 14.26 20.79 -0.12
CA ASN A 95 14.84 21.77 -1.04
C ASN A 95 14.17 23.16 -0.93
N ALA A 96 13.14 23.30 -0.10
CA ALA A 96 12.52 24.59 0.18
C ALA A 96 13.54 25.59 0.75
N ASP A 97 13.45 26.84 0.26
CA ASP A 97 14.22 27.94 0.82
C ASP A 97 13.74 28.24 2.25
N GLN A 98 14.68 28.16 3.19
CA GLN A 98 14.42 28.38 4.61
C GLN A 98 14.50 29.88 4.98
N GLY A 99 14.91 30.76 4.06
CA GLY A 99 15.00 32.20 4.30
C GLY A 99 15.95 32.58 5.44
N LEU A 100 16.94 31.72 5.72
CA LEU A 100 17.94 31.91 6.77
C LEU A 100 19.16 32.61 6.15
N SER A 101 19.37 33.89 6.48
CA SER A 101 20.64 34.56 6.21
C SER A 101 21.61 34.28 7.38
N PRO A 102 22.80 33.70 7.13
CA PRO A 102 23.82 33.47 8.16
C PRO A 102 24.19 34.75 8.94
N ASP A 103 24.12 35.90 8.26
CA ASP A 103 24.58 37.19 8.80
C ASP A 103 23.65 37.77 9.87
N ALA A 104 22.33 37.56 9.75
CA ALA A 104 21.37 38.09 10.72
C ALA A 104 21.42 37.38 12.08
N ILE A 105 21.83 36.10 12.08
CA ILE A 105 21.96 35.27 13.28
C ILE A 105 23.30 35.53 13.98
N ALA A 106 24.35 35.87 13.23
CA ALA A 106 25.66 36.21 13.79
C ALA A 106 25.59 37.47 14.68
N THR A 107 24.89 38.52 14.24
CA THR A 107 24.83 39.82 14.95
C THR A 107 24.06 39.74 16.27
N VAL A 108 22.91 39.07 16.29
CA VAL A 108 22.09 38.89 17.51
C VAL A 108 22.83 38.06 18.57
N ASN A 109 23.64 37.10 18.13
CA ASN A 109 24.42 36.26 19.03
C ASN A 109 25.65 36.95 19.60
N GLU A 110 26.30 37.85 18.85
CA GLU A 110 27.35 38.69 19.43
C GLU A 110 26.81 39.56 20.57
N GLU A 111 25.59 40.07 20.44
CA GLU A 111 24.93 40.87 21.48
C GLU A 111 24.61 40.02 22.72
N ALA A 112 24.04 38.83 22.54
CA ALA A 112 23.80 37.88 23.64
C ALA A 112 25.10 37.43 24.34
N GLN A 113 26.17 37.22 23.57
CA GLN A 113 27.47 36.83 24.11
C GLN A 113 28.16 37.98 24.87
N LYS A 114 28.01 39.23 24.41
CA LYS A 114 28.46 40.44 25.11
C LYS A 114 27.74 40.67 26.44
N VAL A 115 26.47 40.22 26.54
CA VAL A 115 25.69 40.26 27.79
C VAL A 115 26.21 39.25 28.81
N LEU A 116 26.64 38.06 28.38
CA LEU A 116 27.11 37.00 29.28
C LEU A 116 28.60 37.08 29.62
N TYR A 117 29.43 37.52 28.66
CA TYR A 117 30.89 37.51 28.78
C TYR A 117 31.50 38.82 28.30
N ASP A 118 32.53 39.27 29.03
CA ASP A 118 33.35 40.40 28.61
C ASP A 118 34.28 40.04 27.44
N ALA A 119 34.94 41.03 26.84
CA ALA A 119 35.87 40.84 25.72
C ALA A 119 37.07 39.92 26.03
N LYS A 120 37.25 39.49 27.30
CA LYS A 120 38.29 38.55 27.74
C LYS A 120 37.71 37.17 28.11
N GLY A 121 36.43 36.92 27.80
CA GLY A 121 35.74 35.65 28.07
C GLY A 121 35.35 35.44 29.54
N LYS A 122 35.42 36.46 30.39
CA LYS A 122 35.00 36.35 31.80
C LYS A 122 33.54 36.74 31.97
N PRO A 123 32.81 36.15 32.94
CA PRO A 123 31.42 36.52 33.21
C PRO A 123 31.26 38.02 33.49
N THR A 124 30.27 38.63 32.88
CA THR A 124 29.88 40.03 33.13
C THR A 124 29.44 40.24 34.59
N LYS A 125 29.31 41.50 35.02
CA LYS A 125 28.88 41.80 36.40
C LYS A 125 27.47 41.27 36.66
N GLU A 126 26.64 41.35 35.63
CA GLU A 126 25.26 40.91 35.54
C GLU A 126 25.18 39.38 35.66
N LYS A 127 26.01 38.64 34.90
CA LYS A 127 26.09 37.17 35.02
C LYS A 127 26.59 36.71 36.39
N LYS A 128 27.57 37.40 36.99
CA LYS A 128 28.04 37.08 38.34
C LYS A 128 26.98 37.32 39.41
N ALA A 129 26.15 38.36 39.24
CA ALA A 129 25.02 38.61 40.12
C ALA A 129 23.98 37.48 39.99
N TYR A 130 23.64 37.09 38.76
CA TYR A 130 22.77 35.94 38.48
C TYR A 130 23.25 34.67 39.17
N ASP A 131 24.50 34.25 38.91
CA ASP A 131 25.07 33.02 39.47
C ASP A 131 25.07 33.04 41.01
N LYS A 132 25.38 34.19 41.61
CA LYS A 132 25.35 34.37 43.07
C LYS A 132 23.95 34.17 43.66
N TYR A 133 22.93 34.79 43.07
CA TYR A 133 21.55 34.67 43.54
C TYR A 133 20.98 33.27 43.29
N LEU A 134 21.38 32.62 42.20
CA LEU A 134 21.05 31.22 41.91
C LEU A 134 21.60 30.28 42.99
N THR A 135 22.89 30.39 43.35
CA THR A 135 23.49 29.56 44.41
C THR A 135 22.84 29.82 45.78
N GLN A 136 22.49 31.07 46.10
CA GLN A 136 21.79 31.40 47.34
C GLN A 136 20.37 30.80 47.38
N TYR A 137 19.67 30.79 46.24
CA TYR A 137 18.36 30.17 46.11
C TYR A 137 18.43 28.64 46.23
N GLU A 138 19.41 27.99 45.60
CA GLU A 138 19.66 26.55 45.72
C GLU A 138 20.00 26.13 47.16
N THR A 139 20.76 26.97 47.87
CA THR A 139 21.08 26.75 49.29
C THR A 139 19.83 26.79 50.16
N LEU A 140 18.93 27.76 49.92
CA LEU A 140 17.65 27.88 50.61
C LEU A 140 16.68 26.73 50.29
N LEU A 141 16.70 26.22 49.05
CA LEU A 141 15.94 25.02 48.69
C LEU A 141 16.42 23.80 49.48
N ARG A 142 17.74 23.63 49.62
CA ARG A 142 18.31 22.53 50.42
C ARG A 142 17.99 22.69 51.91
N GLU A 143 18.03 23.91 52.45
CA GLU A 143 17.61 24.21 53.83
C GLU A 143 16.13 23.87 54.04
N TRP A 144 15.27 24.23 53.09
CA TRP A 144 13.85 23.89 53.10
C TRP A 144 13.61 22.39 53.05
N GLU A 145 14.24 21.66 52.11
CA GLU A 145 14.13 20.19 52.01
C GLU A 145 14.60 19.51 53.30
N THR A 146 15.71 19.97 53.88
CA THR A 146 16.23 19.44 55.14
C THR A 146 15.24 19.68 56.28
N HIS A 147 14.68 20.88 56.40
CA HIS A 147 13.69 21.22 57.42
C HIS A 147 12.39 20.43 57.25
N VAL A 148 11.92 20.23 56.02
CA VAL A 148 10.74 19.39 55.73
C VAL A 148 10.95 17.94 56.16
N ASN A 149 12.13 17.38 55.89
CA ASN A 149 12.47 16.01 56.25
C ASN A 149 12.66 15.78 57.76
N THR A 150 12.76 16.85 58.56
CA THR A 150 12.80 16.75 60.04
C THR A 150 11.43 16.65 60.69
N TYR A 151 10.34 16.73 59.92
CA TYR A 151 8.98 16.61 60.45
C TYR A 151 8.69 15.17 60.92
N ASP A 152 8.16 15.04 62.13
CA ASP A 152 7.71 13.77 62.73
C ASP A 152 6.26 13.91 63.21
N ASP A 153 5.41 12.94 62.85
CA ASP A 153 4.00 12.91 63.26
C ASP A 153 3.84 12.79 64.78
N ALA A 154 4.87 12.26 65.48
CA ALA A 154 4.92 12.12 66.92
C ALA A 154 5.24 13.42 67.69
N PHE A 155 5.47 14.55 67.01
CA PHE A 155 5.69 15.84 67.66
C PHE A 155 4.49 16.31 68.50
N SER A 156 4.80 16.89 69.66
CA SER A 156 3.82 17.60 70.48
C SER A 156 3.30 18.87 69.76
N ASP A 157 2.15 19.39 70.20
CA ASP A 157 1.52 20.56 69.57
C ASP A 157 2.43 21.82 69.61
N ASP A 158 3.22 21.98 70.67
CA ASP A 158 4.20 23.07 70.79
C ASP A 158 5.39 22.89 69.82
N GLU A 159 5.88 21.66 69.64
CA GLU A 159 6.95 21.34 68.68
C GLU A 159 6.50 21.53 67.24
N LYS A 160 5.24 21.18 66.93
CA LYS A 160 4.62 21.44 65.62
C LYS A 160 4.52 22.93 65.33
N ASN A 161 4.13 23.75 66.31
CA ASN A 161 4.09 25.20 66.15
C ASN A 161 5.48 25.81 65.91
N ILE A 162 6.50 25.39 66.68
CA ILE A 162 7.89 25.86 66.47
C ILE A 162 8.43 25.43 65.10
N TRP A 163 8.09 24.22 64.66
CA TRP A 163 8.48 23.72 63.34
C TRP A 163 7.80 24.52 62.21
N LEU A 164 6.51 24.85 62.36
CA LEU A 164 5.75 25.67 61.41
C LEU A 164 6.27 27.11 61.34
N GLU A 165 6.63 27.72 62.47
CA GLU A 165 7.25 29.05 62.49
C GLU A 165 8.58 29.07 61.73
N LYS A 166 9.43 28.07 61.95
CA LYS A 166 10.69 27.93 61.20
C LYS A 166 10.45 27.71 59.71
N LEU A 167 9.47 26.90 59.34
CA LEU A 167 9.08 26.69 57.95
C LEU A 167 8.63 28.00 57.29
N ASN A 168 7.78 28.78 57.98
CA ASN A 168 7.32 30.08 57.49
C ASN A 168 8.48 31.06 57.27
N VAL A 169 9.46 31.09 58.18
CA VAL A 169 10.67 31.92 58.01
C VAL A 169 11.47 31.49 56.78
N ILE A 170 11.64 30.19 56.54
CA ILE A 170 12.33 29.66 55.35
C ILE A 170 11.56 30.01 54.07
N LEU A 171 10.23 29.90 54.08
CA LEU A 171 9.38 30.25 52.94
C LEU A 171 9.47 31.75 52.61
N LEU A 172 9.41 32.63 53.61
CA LEU A 172 9.57 34.08 53.41
C LEU A 172 10.95 34.43 52.84
N LYS A 173 12.02 33.76 53.31
CA LYS A 173 13.37 33.92 52.75
C LYS A 173 13.42 33.45 51.29
N LYS A 174 12.76 32.34 50.97
CA LYS A 174 12.68 31.79 49.60
C LYS A 174 11.95 32.74 48.64
N GLU A 175 10.81 33.29 49.05
CA GLU A 175 10.05 34.26 48.26
C GLU A 175 10.84 35.55 48.03
N LYS A 176 11.45 36.09 49.08
CA LYS A 176 12.33 37.24 48.97
C LYS A 176 13.49 36.98 48.00
N MET A 177 14.15 35.83 48.12
CA MET A 177 15.27 35.48 47.24
C MET A 177 14.83 35.31 45.78
N ALA A 178 13.62 34.80 45.53
CA ALA A 178 13.07 34.71 44.18
C ALA A 178 12.83 36.11 43.56
N VAL A 179 12.33 37.06 44.36
CA VAL A 179 12.16 38.47 43.93
C VAL A 179 13.52 39.14 43.72
N ASP A 180 14.46 38.96 44.64
CA ASP A 180 15.81 39.52 44.56
C ASP A 180 16.57 38.95 43.35
N HIS A 181 16.45 37.66 43.06
CA HIS A 181 17.04 37.05 41.86
C HIS A 181 16.46 37.67 40.57
N LYS A 182 15.15 37.98 40.57
CA LYS A 182 14.49 38.62 39.43
C LYS A 182 14.95 40.07 39.23
N LEU A 183 15.07 40.85 40.31
CA LEU A 183 15.36 42.29 40.25
C LEU A 183 16.86 42.60 40.25
N LEU A 184 17.61 42.00 41.18
CA LEU A 184 19.03 42.27 41.43
C LEU A 184 19.95 41.26 40.73
N GLY A 185 19.44 40.06 40.47
CA GLY A 185 20.17 39.01 39.76
C GLY A 185 19.98 39.02 38.23
N TYR A 186 19.28 40.02 37.68
CA TYR A 186 19.07 40.18 36.23
C TYR A 186 18.52 38.92 35.53
N LYS A 187 17.76 38.08 36.25
CA LYS A 187 17.28 36.77 35.78
C LYS A 187 16.71 36.79 34.37
N LYS A 188 15.79 37.72 34.09
CA LYS A 188 15.13 37.81 32.78
C LYS A 188 16.12 38.04 31.63
N LEU A 189 17.06 38.95 31.83
CA LEU A 189 18.04 39.36 30.82
C LEU A 189 19.06 38.24 30.54
N ILE A 190 19.52 37.55 31.58
CA ILE A 190 20.48 36.44 31.46
C ILE A 190 19.82 35.20 30.87
N GLU A 191 18.61 34.83 31.31
CA GLU A 191 17.86 33.70 30.75
C GLU A 191 17.50 33.92 29.29
N GLU A 192 17.15 35.15 28.89
CA GLU A 192 16.88 35.52 27.50
C GLU A 192 18.13 35.41 26.62
N ALA A 193 19.29 35.87 27.11
CA ALA A 193 20.57 35.71 26.41
C ALA A 193 21.02 34.24 26.31
N ILE A 194 20.83 33.44 27.36
CA ILE A 194 21.09 31.98 27.32
C ILE A 194 20.16 31.29 26.33
N LYS A 195 18.87 31.66 26.32
CA LYS A 195 17.88 31.12 25.37
C LYS A 195 18.26 31.45 23.92
N GLN A 196 18.74 32.66 23.66
CA GLN A 196 19.25 33.06 22.34
C GLN A 196 20.49 32.25 21.93
N LEU A 197 21.46 32.05 22.83
CA LEU A 197 22.62 31.20 22.53
C LEU A 197 22.26 29.74 22.26
N ASN A 198 21.39 29.14 23.09
CA ASN A 198 20.93 27.76 22.86
C ASN A 198 20.16 27.61 21.54
N SER A 199 19.53 28.67 21.05
CA SER A 199 18.87 28.66 19.74
C SER A 199 19.85 28.57 18.57
N LYS A 200 21.10 29.06 18.74
CA LYS A 200 22.17 28.89 17.75
C LYS A 200 22.56 27.43 17.59
N ASP A 201 22.79 26.73 18.70
CA ASP A 201 23.15 25.31 18.68
C ASP A 201 22.03 24.49 18.02
N GLY A 202 20.77 24.79 18.34
CA GLY A 202 19.61 24.17 17.69
C GLY A 202 19.52 24.46 16.19
N LEU A 203 19.83 25.68 15.76
CA LEU A 203 19.82 26.06 14.36
C LEU A 203 20.97 25.43 13.56
N GLU A 204 22.18 25.38 14.12
CA GLU A 204 23.33 24.71 13.51
C GLU A 204 23.05 23.22 13.32
N ILE A 205 22.47 22.56 14.33
CA ILE A 205 22.00 21.17 14.24
C ILE A 205 20.95 21.03 13.13
N PHE A 206 19.99 21.95 13.05
CA PHE A 206 18.98 21.96 11.98
C PHE A 206 19.61 22.09 10.59
N LEU A 207 20.52 23.04 10.37
CA LEU A 207 21.19 23.25 9.09
C LEU A 207 22.06 22.06 8.70
N ALA A 208 22.75 21.45 9.66
CA ALA A 208 23.52 20.23 9.46
C ALA A 208 22.60 19.07 9.05
N ASN A 209 21.47 18.87 9.75
CA ASN A 209 20.47 17.86 9.42
C ASN A 209 19.84 18.09 8.04
N LEU A 210 19.51 19.33 7.69
CA LEU A 210 18.96 19.71 6.39
C LEU A 210 19.95 19.40 5.26
N THR A 211 21.22 19.78 5.44
CA THR A 211 22.28 19.50 4.48
C THR A 211 22.51 17.99 4.33
N ASN A 212 22.51 17.26 5.44
CA ASN A 212 22.63 15.81 5.43
C ASN A 212 21.44 15.13 4.73
N SER A 213 20.20 15.58 4.99
CA SER A 213 19.00 15.11 4.29
C SER A 213 19.10 15.33 2.79
N ARG A 214 19.51 16.53 2.34
CA ARG A 214 19.71 16.84 0.91
C ARG A 214 20.76 15.94 0.27
N ASN A 215 21.92 15.83 0.91
CA ASN A 215 23.01 15.00 0.39
C ASN A 215 22.62 13.53 0.33
N THR A 216 21.96 13.00 1.37
CA THR A 216 21.51 11.61 1.40
C THR A 216 20.45 11.34 0.34
N MET A 217 19.53 12.29 0.13
CA MET A 217 18.51 12.21 -0.92
C MET A 217 19.12 12.19 -2.32
N GLU A 218 20.10 13.05 -2.60
CA GLU A 218 20.79 13.08 -3.91
C GLU A 218 21.65 11.83 -4.12
N MET A 219 22.39 11.37 -3.11
CA MET A 219 23.26 10.19 -3.21
C MET A 219 22.50 8.87 -3.37
N SER A 220 21.25 8.83 -2.88
CA SER A 220 20.38 7.65 -3.01
C SER A 220 19.52 7.67 -4.28
N ARG A 221 19.57 8.77 -5.04
CA ARG A 221 18.81 8.95 -6.28
C ARG A 221 19.28 7.95 -7.34
N LYS A 222 18.33 7.21 -7.91
CA LYS A 222 18.56 6.28 -9.02
C LYS A 222 17.85 6.77 -10.26
N THR A 223 18.39 6.46 -11.43
CA THR A 223 17.73 6.77 -12.71
C THR A 223 16.90 5.56 -13.15
N GLY A 224 15.60 5.78 -13.36
CA GLY A 224 14.68 4.75 -13.85
C GLY A 224 15.03 4.31 -15.27
N ILE A 225 14.80 3.03 -15.58
CA ILE A 225 15.20 2.45 -16.87
C ILE A 225 14.22 2.83 -17.98
N GLN A 226 12.92 2.79 -17.69
CA GLN A 226 11.87 3.07 -18.68
C GLN A 226 11.39 4.52 -18.63
N SER A 227 11.19 5.07 -17.43
CA SER A 227 10.69 6.44 -17.27
C SER A 227 11.78 7.49 -17.48
N LEU A 228 13.06 7.12 -17.33
CA LEU A 228 14.21 8.04 -17.16
C LEU A 228 14.05 9.00 -15.97
N GLU A 229 12.99 8.84 -15.17
CA GLU A 229 12.74 9.63 -13.97
C GLU A 229 13.59 9.11 -12.83
N SER A 230 13.94 10.03 -11.93
CA SER A 230 14.62 9.65 -10.71
C SER A 230 13.68 8.96 -9.72
N TYR A 231 14.16 7.89 -9.09
CA TYR A 231 13.43 7.21 -8.02
C TYR A 231 14.37 6.82 -6.86
N HIS A 232 13.77 6.45 -5.73
CA HIS A 232 14.46 6.09 -4.52
C HIS A 232 14.03 4.70 -4.03
N ASP A 233 15.02 3.83 -3.81
CA ASP A 233 14.81 2.45 -3.35
C ASP A 233 14.19 2.39 -1.94
N ILE A 234 13.48 1.29 -1.68
CA ILE A 234 12.98 0.90 -0.36
C ILE A 234 13.59 -0.46 0.03
N ASN A 235 13.84 -0.65 1.32
CA ASN A 235 14.20 -1.95 1.89
C ASN A 235 13.22 -2.34 3.02
N PHE A 236 13.28 -3.57 3.53
CA PHE A 236 12.38 -4.03 4.61
C PHE A 236 13.09 -4.69 5.79
N VAL A 237 12.51 -4.64 6.99
CA VAL A 237 12.96 -5.36 8.20
C VAL A 237 11.78 -6.07 8.88
N PRO A 238 11.96 -7.31 9.38
CA PRO A 238 13.18 -8.13 9.33
C PRO A 238 13.43 -8.73 7.94
N TYR A 239 14.69 -9.04 7.62
CA TYR A 239 15.12 -9.51 6.30
C TYR A 239 14.85 -11.00 6.06
N ASP A 240 14.69 -11.76 7.15
CA ASP A 240 14.59 -13.22 7.16
C ASP A 240 13.14 -13.72 7.25
N PHE A 241 12.14 -12.83 7.20
CA PHE A 241 10.72 -13.20 7.25
C PHE A 241 10.30 -14.16 6.11
N MET A 242 11.13 -14.24 5.07
CA MET A 242 10.97 -15.10 3.90
C MET A 242 11.77 -16.40 4.01
N SER A 243 12.84 -16.44 4.80
CA SER A 243 13.72 -17.62 4.94
C SER A 243 13.36 -18.48 6.14
N ASN A 244 12.83 -17.88 7.20
CA ASN A 244 12.38 -18.59 8.39
C ASN A 244 10.86 -18.41 8.49
N ASP A 245 10.09 -19.50 8.53
CA ASP A 245 8.64 -19.46 8.75
C ASP A 245 8.24 -18.78 10.09
N SER A 246 9.22 -18.46 10.95
CA SER A 246 9.05 -17.72 12.21
C SER A 246 8.52 -16.29 12.03
N GLY A 247 8.63 -15.69 10.85
CA GLY A 247 8.08 -14.35 10.55
C GLY A 247 6.57 -14.33 10.28
N TRP A 248 5.92 -15.49 10.22
CA TRP A 248 4.52 -15.65 9.84
C TRP A 248 3.66 -16.09 11.03
N ILE A 249 2.59 -15.35 11.28
CA ILE A 249 1.63 -15.64 12.35
C ILE A 249 0.44 -16.37 11.72
N LYS A 250 0.17 -17.57 12.22
CA LYS A 250 -1.02 -18.35 11.82
C LYS A 250 -2.26 -17.76 12.47
N LEU A 251 -3.27 -17.50 11.66
CA LEU A 251 -4.55 -16.96 12.07
C LEU A 251 -5.66 -17.90 11.61
N SER A 252 -6.52 -18.29 12.54
CA SER A 252 -7.73 -19.06 12.26
C SER A 252 -8.90 -18.34 12.91
N ILE A 253 -9.91 -17.99 12.13
CA ILE A 253 -11.08 -17.23 12.57
C ILE A 253 -12.34 -18.05 12.23
N ASP A 254 -13.22 -18.22 13.19
CA ASP A 254 -14.52 -18.87 12.95
C ASP A 254 -15.58 -17.87 12.46
N LYS A 255 -16.71 -18.38 11.96
CA LYS A 255 -17.81 -17.55 11.46
C LYS A 255 -18.35 -16.57 12.51
N LYS A 256 -18.48 -16.98 13.77
CA LYS A 256 -19.07 -16.15 14.83
C LYS A 256 -18.18 -14.96 15.13
N GLU A 257 -16.87 -15.20 15.22
CA GLU A 257 -15.86 -14.18 15.40
C GLU A 257 -15.79 -13.26 14.18
N LEU A 258 -15.84 -13.79 12.96
CA LEU A 258 -15.90 -12.98 11.72
C LEU A 258 -17.11 -12.04 11.69
N ASP A 259 -18.30 -12.54 12.06
CA ASP A 259 -19.51 -11.73 12.14
C ASP A 259 -19.36 -10.63 13.21
N SER A 260 -18.80 -10.96 14.38
CA SER A 260 -18.57 -10.00 15.46
C SER A 260 -17.56 -8.90 15.08
N LEU A 261 -16.46 -9.28 14.43
CA LEU A 261 -15.42 -8.35 13.98
C LEU A 261 -15.96 -7.39 12.91
N TYR A 262 -16.80 -7.89 12.01
CA TYR A 262 -17.45 -7.04 11.02
C TYR A 262 -18.38 -6.00 11.66
N GLU A 263 -19.21 -6.41 12.62
CA GLU A 263 -20.08 -5.46 13.32
C GLU A 263 -19.26 -4.44 14.14
N MET A 264 -18.12 -4.86 14.71
CA MET A 264 -17.20 -3.93 15.38
C MET A 264 -16.65 -2.90 14.39
N ALA A 265 -16.11 -3.34 13.26
CA ALA A 265 -15.59 -2.47 12.20
C ALA A 265 -16.65 -1.47 11.71
N LYS A 266 -17.91 -1.91 11.57
CA LYS A 266 -19.04 -1.07 11.18
C LYS A 266 -19.39 -0.01 12.25
N ASN A 267 -19.31 -0.37 13.52
CA ASN A 267 -19.65 0.50 14.65
C ASN A 267 -18.56 1.53 14.97
N GLU A 268 -17.28 1.22 14.75
CA GLU A 268 -16.17 2.15 14.99
C GLU A 268 -16.19 3.38 14.06
N LYS A 269 -17.06 3.42 13.04
CA LYS A 269 -17.01 4.41 11.94
C LYS A 269 -15.60 4.57 11.36
N ASP A 270 -14.77 3.52 11.45
CA ASP A 270 -13.64 3.36 10.56
C ASP A 270 -14.28 3.27 9.17
N ALA A 271 -14.35 4.40 8.47
CA ALA A 271 -15.09 4.53 7.24
C ALA A 271 -14.32 3.80 6.14
N PHE A 272 -14.34 2.46 6.16
CA PHE A 272 -14.03 1.67 4.98
C PHE A 272 -14.87 2.29 3.86
N PRO A 273 -14.25 2.77 2.76
CA PRO A 273 -14.95 3.49 1.71
C PRO A 273 -16.23 2.75 1.32
N ASP A 274 -17.31 3.46 0.96
CA ASP A 274 -18.51 2.79 0.40
C ASP A 274 -18.13 1.95 -0.84
N GLU A 275 -17.04 2.32 -1.52
CA GLU A 275 -16.36 1.58 -2.59
C GLU A 275 -15.75 0.24 -2.13
N VAL A 276 -15.32 0.12 -0.87
CA VAL A 276 -14.88 -1.13 -0.22
C VAL A 276 -16.07 -1.95 0.30
N ILE A 277 -17.27 -1.35 0.41
CA ILE A 277 -18.44 -1.96 1.03
C ILE A 277 -19.46 -2.52 0.02
N SER A 278 -19.40 -2.18 -1.27
CA SER A 278 -20.48 -2.49 -2.23
C SER A 278 -20.19 -3.66 -3.20
N ILE A 279 -19.58 -4.75 -2.71
CA ILE A 279 -19.56 -6.01 -3.47
C ILE A 279 -20.26 -7.11 -2.68
N ASP A 280 -21.52 -7.35 -3.05
CA ASP A 280 -22.36 -8.42 -2.54
C ASP A 280 -21.85 -9.77 -3.07
N TYR A 281 -21.14 -10.48 -2.21
CA TYR A 281 -20.76 -11.87 -2.42
C TYR A 281 -21.68 -12.77 -1.56
N ASP A 282 -21.97 -13.99 -2.02
CA ASP A 282 -22.73 -14.97 -1.24
C ASP A 282 -21.87 -15.62 -0.15
N GLU A 283 -21.55 -14.83 0.89
CA GLU A 283 -20.73 -15.20 2.06
C GLU A 283 -21.43 -16.22 2.98
N LYS A 284 -22.68 -16.61 2.67
CA LYS A 284 -23.54 -17.47 3.52
C LYS A 284 -22.91 -18.82 3.85
N ASN A 285 -22.08 -19.32 2.95
CA ASN A 285 -21.53 -20.66 2.95
C ASN A 285 -20.16 -20.80 3.64
N ILE A 286 -19.61 -19.69 4.14
CA ILE A 286 -18.32 -19.65 4.81
C ILE A 286 -18.51 -20.03 6.29
N ILE A 287 -17.68 -20.96 6.79
CA ILE A 287 -17.67 -21.43 8.19
C ILE A 287 -16.48 -20.84 8.97
N GLY A 288 -15.40 -20.52 8.28
CA GLY A 288 -14.21 -19.94 8.90
C GLY A 288 -13.10 -19.74 7.89
N ILE A 289 -11.99 -19.16 8.37
CA ILE A 289 -10.86 -18.74 7.54
C ILE A 289 -9.58 -19.13 8.25
N GLU A 290 -8.63 -19.67 7.49
CA GLU A 290 -7.26 -19.94 7.94
C GLU A 290 -6.27 -19.23 7.03
N LEU A 291 -5.29 -18.52 7.59
CA LEU A 291 -4.22 -17.89 6.83
C LEU A 291 -2.97 -17.66 7.67
N GLU A 292 -1.92 -17.20 7.02
CA GLU A 292 -0.70 -16.71 7.67
C GLU A 292 -0.52 -15.23 7.31
N PHE A 293 -0.23 -14.38 8.30
CA PHE A 293 0.05 -12.97 8.08
C PHE A 293 1.40 -12.54 8.66
N SER A 294 1.96 -11.47 8.10
CA SER A 294 3.19 -10.84 8.58
C SER A 294 3.11 -9.32 8.45
N ILE A 295 3.72 -8.61 9.41
CA ILE A 295 3.81 -7.15 9.42
C ILE A 295 5.28 -6.77 9.25
N VAL A 296 5.61 -6.18 8.12
CA VAL A 296 6.99 -5.94 7.70
C VAL A 296 7.28 -4.44 7.69
N THR A 297 8.35 -4.00 8.34
CA THR A 297 8.71 -2.57 8.41
C THR A 297 9.47 -2.13 7.17
N MET A 298 9.13 -0.98 6.60
CA MET A 298 9.81 -0.39 5.47
C MET A 298 10.91 0.58 5.92
N LEU A 299 12.13 0.31 5.48
CA LEU A 299 13.30 1.16 5.69
C LEU A 299 13.58 2.03 4.47
N ARG A 300 13.75 3.33 4.75
CA ARG A 300 14.10 4.35 3.77
C ARG A 300 15.31 5.12 4.28
N ASN A 301 16.49 4.75 3.80
CA ASN A 301 17.73 5.38 4.25
C ASN A 301 17.83 6.86 3.84
N TRP A 302 17.01 7.28 2.87
CA TRP A 302 16.95 8.64 2.34
C TRP A 302 15.89 9.53 3.00
N PHE A 303 14.99 8.96 3.80
CA PHE A 303 13.89 9.69 4.44
C PHE A 303 14.20 9.97 5.91
N SER A 304 14.12 11.24 6.33
CA SER A 304 14.40 11.67 7.70
C SER A 304 13.41 12.74 8.15
N LEU A 305 12.66 12.43 9.23
CA LEU A 305 11.66 13.31 9.84
C LEU A 305 12.22 14.47 10.69
N PRO A 306 13.31 14.31 11.48
CA PRO A 306 13.79 15.37 12.39
C PRO A 306 13.97 16.75 11.74
N THR A 307 14.34 16.78 10.46
CA THR A 307 14.46 18.02 9.68
C THR A 307 13.12 18.73 9.50
N LEU A 308 12.04 17.98 9.23
CA LEU A 308 10.70 18.54 8.98
C LEU A 308 9.96 18.92 10.27
N THR A 309 10.27 18.25 11.38
CA THR A 309 9.64 18.50 12.69
C THR A 309 10.38 19.53 13.53
N SER A 310 11.43 20.14 12.98
CA SER A 310 12.21 21.17 13.67
C SER A 310 11.44 22.49 13.75
N GLU A 311 11.54 23.22 14.86
CA GLU A 311 10.98 24.57 15.01
C GLU A 311 11.56 25.57 14.00
N TYR A 312 12.75 25.29 13.45
CA TYR A 312 13.41 26.12 12.44
C TYR A 312 12.95 25.83 11.01
N PHE A 313 12.23 24.73 10.79
CA PHE A 313 11.73 24.39 9.46
C PHE A 313 10.64 25.37 9.05
N LYS A 314 10.79 25.92 7.85
CA LYS A 314 9.88 26.91 7.28
C LYS A 314 9.36 26.43 5.94
N TRP A 315 8.04 26.47 5.82
CA TRP A 315 7.35 26.13 4.58
C TRP A 315 6.51 27.31 4.07
N ASN A 316 6.85 27.77 2.86
CA ASN A 316 6.20 28.89 2.18
C ASN A 316 5.36 28.46 0.97
N GLY A 317 5.13 27.15 0.80
CA GLY A 317 4.32 26.65 -0.31
C GLY A 317 2.83 26.93 -0.14
N LYS A 318 2.10 26.85 -1.26
CA LYS A 318 0.66 27.09 -1.31
C LYS A 318 -0.10 26.12 -0.40
N GLN A 319 0.21 24.83 -0.53
CA GLN A 319 -0.40 23.74 0.22
C GLN A 319 0.30 23.53 1.56
N PRO A 320 -0.42 23.37 2.69
CA PRO A 320 0.20 23.05 3.98
C PRO A 320 0.85 21.66 3.98
N VAL A 321 1.83 21.44 4.87
CA VAL A 321 2.55 20.15 4.94
C VAL A 321 1.74 19.11 5.72
N SER A 322 1.39 19.40 6.97
CA SER A 322 0.55 18.55 7.84
C SER A 322 -0.07 19.37 8.95
N ASP A 323 -1.30 19.05 9.36
CA ASP A 323 -1.99 19.61 10.53
C ASP A 323 -1.87 18.73 11.79
N GLY A 324 -1.25 17.56 11.69
CA GLY A 324 -1.11 16.62 12.80
C GLY A 324 -2.33 15.73 13.07
N GLN A 325 -3.44 15.91 12.35
CA GLN A 325 -4.71 15.25 12.63
C GLN A 325 -5.32 14.58 11.40
N THR A 326 -5.38 15.30 10.30
CA THR A 326 -6.15 14.93 9.11
C THR A 326 -5.24 14.31 8.04
N ILE A 327 -5.64 13.17 7.49
CA ILE A 327 -5.01 12.59 6.31
C ILE A 327 -5.90 12.91 5.11
N SER A 328 -5.48 13.87 4.30
CA SER A 328 -6.15 14.20 3.04
C SER A 328 -5.15 14.69 1.99
N ASN A 329 -5.61 14.74 0.74
CA ASN A 329 -4.86 15.34 -0.37
C ASN A 329 -4.73 16.87 -0.26
N ASP A 330 -5.36 17.51 0.74
CA ASP A 330 -5.19 18.95 1.01
C ASP A 330 -3.85 19.25 1.67
N PHE A 331 -3.14 18.22 2.16
CA PHE A 331 -1.82 18.31 2.78
C PHE A 331 -0.77 17.63 1.89
N LEU A 332 0.43 18.21 1.82
CA LEU A 332 1.53 17.62 1.04
C LEU A 332 1.98 16.28 1.63
N LEU A 333 2.12 16.23 2.96
CA LEU A 333 2.65 15.07 3.67
C LEU A 333 1.95 14.93 5.02
N SER A 334 0.68 14.52 5.01
CA SER A 334 -0.11 14.25 6.22
C SER A 334 0.31 12.96 6.93
N ALA A 335 0.56 11.90 6.15
CA ALA A 335 1.05 10.62 6.65
C ALA A 335 1.91 9.92 5.59
N PHE A 336 2.69 8.93 6.00
CA PHE A 336 3.49 8.10 5.08
C PHE A 336 3.42 6.62 5.48
N PRO A 337 3.49 5.68 4.50
CA PRO A 337 3.41 4.26 4.81
C PRO A 337 4.72 3.79 5.45
N LYS A 338 4.64 3.17 6.64
CA LYS A 338 5.80 2.73 7.44
C LYS A 338 5.95 1.22 7.47
N LYS A 339 4.86 0.46 7.54
CA LYS A 339 4.88 -1.01 7.55
C LYS A 339 3.86 -1.57 6.56
N MET A 340 4.14 -2.73 6.01
CA MET A 340 3.23 -3.48 5.13
C MET A 340 2.55 -4.60 5.91
N ILE A 341 1.31 -4.92 5.53
CA ILE A 341 0.56 -6.06 6.06
C ILE A 341 0.38 -7.07 4.92
N LEU A 342 1.11 -8.18 5.01
CA LEU A 342 1.10 -9.24 4.01
C LEU A 342 0.37 -10.47 4.54
N ILE A 343 -0.38 -11.15 3.67
CA ILE A 343 -0.94 -12.48 3.96
C ILE A 343 -0.50 -13.51 2.92
N LYS A 344 -0.43 -14.77 3.33
CA LYS A 344 -0.22 -15.93 2.46
C LYS A 344 -1.10 -17.10 2.91
N ASN A 345 -1.19 -18.11 2.04
CA ASN A 345 -1.86 -19.39 2.35
C ASN A 345 -3.32 -19.28 2.80
N LEU A 346 -4.07 -18.31 2.26
CA LEU A 346 -5.49 -18.13 2.56
C LEU A 346 -6.31 -19.37 2.16
N LYS A 347 -7.01 -19.94 3.15
CA LYS A 347 -8.01 -20.99 3.00
C LYS A 347 -9.33 -20.52 3.58
N ILE A 348 -10.40 -20.79 2.84
CA ILE A 348 -11.77 -20.52 3.27
C ILE A 348 -12.44 -21.85 3.53
N ASN A 349 -12.83 -22.10 4.77
CA ASN A 349 -13.55 -23.29 5.19
C ASN A 349 -15.03 -23.15 4.83
N ILE A 350 -15.58 -24.15 4.15
CA ILE A 350 -16.90 -24.10 3.51
C ILE A 350 -17.82 -25.16 4.12
N ASP A 351 -19.13 -24.88 4.10
CA ASP A 351 -20.16 -25.83 4.50
C ASP A 351 -20.02 -27.18 3.76
N PRO A 352 -19.94 -28.30 4.48
CA PRO A 352 -19.85 -29.63 3.89
C PRO A 352 -21.03 -30.01 2.99
N ASN A 353 -22.17 -29.32 3.09
CA ASN A 353 -23.37 -29.57 2.29
C ASN A 353 -23.30 -29.01 0.86
N ILE A 354 -22.28 -28.21 0.53
CA ILE A 354 -22.12 -27.68 -0.84
C ILE A 354 -21.63 -28.77 -1.78
N SER A 355 -22.26 -28.84 -2.95
CA SER A 355 -21.86 -29.76 -4.01
C SER A 355 -20.66 -29.26 -4.79
N ASP A 356 -19.78 -30.18 -5.19
CA ASP A 356 -18.56 -29.89 -5.95
C ASP A 356 -18.85 -29.21 -7.29
N ALA A 357 -20.04 -29.44 -7.85
CA ALA A 357 -20.51 -28.85 -9.10
C ALA A 357 -20.69 -27.32 -9.01
N VAL A 358 -21.02 -26.78 -7.82
CA VAL A 358 -21.16 -25.33 -7.61
C VAL A 358 -19.80 -24.65 -7.60
N VAL A 359 -18.82 -25.25 -6.92
CA VAL A 359 -17.47 -24.70 -6.78
C VAL A 359 -16.63 -24.86 -8.05
N SER A 360 -16.82 -25.98 -8.76
CA SER A 360 -16.04 -26.31 -9.95
C SER A 360 -16.58 -25.68 -11.24
N ASN A 361 -17.62 -24.85 -11.13
CA ASN A 361 -18.24 -24.16 -12.25
C ASN A 361 -17.24 -23.19 -12.90
N ILE A 362 -17.08 -23.34 -14.22
CA ILE A 362 -16.12 -22.59 -15.04
C ILE A 362 -16.60 -21.17 -15.32
N ASP A 363 -17.91 -20.93 -15.23
CA ASP A 363 -18.52 -19.65 -15.55
C ASP A 363 -18.68 -18.73 -14.34
N GLN A 364 -18.31 -19.20 -13.16
CA GLN A 364 -18.45 -18.47 -11.92
C GLN A 364 -17.10 -18.28 -11.26
N LEU A 365 -16.85 -17.04 -10.85
CA LEU A 365 -15.75 -16.72 -9.97
C LEU A 365 -16.15 -16.76 -8.51
N ILE A 366 -15.25 -17.29 -7.69
CA ILE A 366 -15.37 -17.32 -6.25
C ILE A 366 -14.45 -16.23 -5.72
N HIS A 367 -15.01 -15.29 -4.95
CA HIS A 367 -14.29 -14.14 -4.42
C HIS A 367 -14.29 -14.17 -2.89
N PHE A 368 -13.17 -13.78 -2.29
CA PHE A 368 -13.06 -13.44 -0.89
C PHE A 368 -12.58 -11.98 -0.79
N GLY A 369 -13.55 -11.07 -0.72
CA GLY A 369 -13.30 -9.66 -0.96
C GLY A 369 -12.64 -9.45 -2.34
N PRO A 370 -11.51 -8.71 -2.45
CA PRO A 370 -10.79 -8.55 -3.72
C PRO A 370 -10.01 -9.81 -4.15
N ILE A 371 -9.87 -10.83 -3.30
CA ILE A 371 -9.08 -12.03 -3.57
C ILE A 371 -9.89 -13.03 -4.38
N ILE A 372 -9.35 -13.51 -5.50
CA ILE A 372 -9.97 -14.56 -6.31
C ILE A 372 -9.56 -15.95 -5.79
N MET A 373 -10.52 -16.86 -5.71
CA MET A 373 -10.37 -18.20 -5.16
C MET A 373 -10.35 -19.27 -6.26
N LYS A 374 -9.66 -20.40 -6.03
CA LYS A 374 -9.55 -21.52 -6.97
C LYS A 374 -10.92 -22.21 -7.17
N ASN A 375 -11.23 -22.61 -8.41
CA ASN A 375 -12.44 -23.38 -8.74
C ASN A 375 -12.25 -24.88 -8.47
N GLN A 376 -11.76 -25.22 -7.27
CA GLN A 376 -11.53 -26.59 -6.81
C GLN A 376 -11.78 -26.68 -5.32
N LEU A 377 -12.56 -27.69 -4.91
CA LEU A 377 -12.80 -27.99 -3.50
C LEU A 377 -11.73 -28.94 -2.97
N PHE A 378 -11.17 -28.60 -1.81
CA PHE A 378 -10.19 -29.42 -1.11
C PHE A 378 -10.79 -29.98 0.16
N THR A 379 -10.39 -31.19 0.55
CA THR A 379 -10.79 -31.81 1.82
C THR A 379 -9.55 -32.07 2.67
N ASN A 380 -9.55 -31.59 3.91
CA ASN A 380 -8.49 -31.90 4.84
C ASN A 380 -8.62 -33.36 5.30
N ALA A 381 -7.55 -34.14 5.12
CA ALA A 381 -7.54 -35.57 5.45
C ALA A 381 -7.69 -35.86 6.96
N SER A 382 -7.27 -34.94 7.84
CA SER A 382 -7.34 -35.15 9.29
C SER A 382 -8.64 -34.63 9.92
N THR A 383 -9.16 -33.50 9.43
CA THR A 383 -10.36 -32.85 10.01
C THR A 383 -11.63 -33.06 9.21
N ASN A 384 -11.55 -33.61 7.99
CA ASN A 384 -12.65 -33.70 7.01
C ASN A 384 -13.32 -32.37 6.65
N VAL A 385 -12.71 -31.24 7.03
CA VAL A 385 -13.19 -29.90 6.67
C VAL A 385 -12.92 -29.66 5.18
N ARG A 386 -13.95 -29.21 4.47
CA ARG A 386 -13.86 -28.80 3.08
C ARG A 386 -13.45 -27.33 2.98
N PHE A 387 -12.56 -26.99 2.08
CA PHE A 387 -12.03 -25.63 1.93
C PHE A 387 -11.65 -25.28 0.49
N ILE A 388 -11.57 -23.99 0.20
CA ILE A 388 -11.06 -23.44 -1.07
C ILE A 388 -9.84 -22.57 -0.77
N LYS A 389 -8.88 -22.52 -1.70
CA LYS A 389 -7.65 -21.71 -1.61
C LYS A 389 -7.70 -20.50 -2.53
N ALA A 390 -6.94 -19.46 -2.20
CA ALA A 390 -6.74 -18.32 -3.11
C ALA A 390 -5.93 -18.71 -4.36
N ILE A 391 -6.22 -18.04 -5.48
CA ILE A 391 -5.39 -18.03 -6.68
C ILE A 391 -4.11 -17.26 -6.38
N LYS A 392 -2.95 -17.87 -6.64
CA LYS A 392 -1.64 -17.25 -6.37
C LYS A 392 -0.96 -16.72 -7.63
N ASN A 393 -1.34 -17.24 -8.80
CA ASN A 393 -0.66 -16.91 -10.05
C ASN A 393 -1.01 -15.49 -10.54
N LYS A 394 -0.06 -14.56 -10.39
CA LYS A 394 -0.21 -13.15 -10.76
C LYS A 394 -0.61 -12.94 -12.22
N GLU A 395 0.05 -13.62 -13.15
CA GLU A 395 -0.26 -13.53 -14.59
C GLU A 395 -1.69 -13.99 -14.93
N THR A 396 -2.19 -15.02 -14.23
CA THR A 396 -3.57 -15.48 -14.41
C THR A 396 -4.54 -14.36 -14.02
N LEU A 397 -4.29 -13.71 -12.89
CA LEU A 397 -5.14 -12.64 -12.35
C LEU A 397 -5.13 -11.37 -13.22
N GLU A 398 -4.00 -11.06 -13.86
CA GLU A 398 -3.87 -9.92 -14.75
C GLU A 398 -4.47 -10.16 -16.15
N SER A 399 -4.81 -11.41 -16.47
CA SER A 399 -5.33 -11.79 -17.79
C SER A 399 -6.67 -11.12 -18.10
N ASN A 400 -6.86 -10.76 -19.38
CA ASN A 400 -8.10 -10.11 -19.84
C ASN A 400 -9.34 -10.98 -19.61
N ASN A 401 -9.20 -12.31 -19.59
CA ASN A 401 -10.29 -13.23 -19.32
C ASN A 401 -10.79 -13.10 -17.87
N VAL A 402 -9.88 -13.01 -16.89
CA VAL A 402 -10.26 -12.80 -15.49
C VAL A 402 -10.93 -11.43 -15.33
N LYS A 403 -10.38 -10.38 -15.96
CA LYS A 403 -10.99 -9.03 -15.97
C LYS A 403 -12.39 -9.01 -16.58
N TYR A 404 -12.64 -9.81 -17.62
CA TYR A 404 -13.96 -9.93 -18.22
C TYR A 404 -14.99 -10.52 -17.25
N TYR A 405 -14.63 -11.55 -16.49
CA TYR A 405 -15.51 -12.16 -15.50
C TYR A 405 -15.74 -11.25 -14.29
N SER A 406 -14.71 -10.55 -13.81
CA SER A 406 -14.89 -9.60 -12.72
C SER A 406 -15.86 -8.49 -13.12
N THR A 407 -15.72 -7.94 -14.34
CA THR A 407 -16.62 -6.89 -14.86
C THR A 407 -18.06 -7.40 -15.03
N LYS A 408 -18.25 -8.65 -15.50
CA LYS A 408 -19.60 -9.26 -15.62
C LYS A 408 -20.28 -9.47 -14.28
N ALA A 409 -19.51 -9.79 -13.24
CA ALA A 409 -20.05 -9.89 -11.89
C ALA A 409 -20.51 -8.54 -11.32
N THR A 410 -20.02 -7.42 -11.86
CA THR A 410 -20.39 -6.04 -11.47
C THR A 410 -21.62 -5.48 -12.20
N LEU A 411 -22.26 -6.24 -13.10
CA LEU A 411 -23.42 -5.79 -13.87
C LEU A 411 -24.72 -5.83 -13.04
N ASP A 412 -24.77 -5.04 -11.97
CA ASP A 412 -25.99 -4.52 -11.34
C ASP A 412 -25.86 -3.02 -10.99
N GLU A 413 -24.92 -2.29 -11.61
CA GLU A 413 -24.86 -0.83 -11.55
C GLU A 413 -25.62 -0.15 -12.70
N PRO A 414 -26.27 1.00 -12.43
CA PRO A 414 -27.09 1.72 -13.40
C PRO A 414 -26.24 2.26 -14.56
N ALA A 415 -26.88 2.34 -15.74
CA ALA A 415 -26.25 2.71 -17.01
C ALA A 415 -25.30 3.92 -16.92
N PRO A 416 -24.17 3.91 -17.63
CA PRO A 416 -23.25 5.04 -17.66
C PRO A 416 -23.97 6.29 -18.20
N PHE A 417 -23.83 7.39 -17.48
CA PHE A 417 -24.20 8.71 -17.95
C PHE A 417 -23.31 9.03 -19.16
N GLU A 418 -23.86 9.01 -20.37
CA GLU A 418 -23.18 9.57 -21.54
C GLU A 418 -23.07 11.09 -21.33
N PRO A 419 -21.86 11.68 -21.25
CA PRO A 419 -21.73 13.12 -21.28
C PRO A 419 -22.12 13.60 -22.69
N GLU A 420 -23.15 14.43 -22.78
CA GLU A 420 -23.49 15.12 -24.03
C GLU A 420 -22.23 15.83 -24.57
N PRO A 421 -21.90 15.67 -25.87
CA PRO A 421 -20.73 16.31 -26.45
C PRO A 421 -20.93 17.83 -26.46
N VAL A 422 -20.17 18.53 -25.62
CA VAL A 422 -20.04 19.99 -25.68
C VAL A 422 -19.33 20.34 -26.99
N THR A 423 -20.11 20.77 -27.98
CA THR A 423 -19.60 21.37 -29.21
C THR A 423 -18.88 22.68 -28.87
N THR A 424 -17.56 22.63 -28.81
CA THR A 424 -16.72 23.85 -28.86
C THR A 424 -16.39 24.15 -30.33
N PRO A 425 -16.59 25.38 -30.81
CA PRO A 425 -16.25 25.75 -32.18
C PRO A 425 -14.71 25.81 -32.36
N PRO A 426 -14.19 25.54 -33.57
CA PRO A 426 -12.76 25.38 -33.80
C PRO A 426 -12.01 26.71 -33.66
N ILE A 427 -11.04 26.74 -32.76
CA ILE A 427 -10.08 27.84 -32.60
C ILE A 427 -9.06 27.75 -33.74
N LYS A 428 -8.92 28.85 -34.50
CA LYS A 428 -7.88 29.04 -35.52
C LYS A 428 -6.49 29.15 -34.84
N PRO A 429 -5.43 28.51 -35.38
CA PRO A 429 -4.09 28.64 -34.82
C PRO A 429 -3.51 30.03 -35.08
N ILE A 430 -3.22 30.77 -34.01
CA ILE A 430 -2.36 31.97 -34.07
C ILE A 430 -0.93 31.51 -33.82
N ALA A 431 -0.08 31.69 -34.82
CA ALA A 431 1.35 31.46 -34.74
C ALA A 431 2.04 32.58 -33.92
N SER A 432 2.83 32.20 -32.93
CA SER A 432 4.09 32.89 -32.58
C SER A 432 4.86 32.08 -31.52
N ALA A 433 5.78 31.24 -31.98
CA ALA A 433 6.82 30.68 -31.12
C ALA A 433 8.02 31.65 -31.10
N PRO A 434 8.61 31.96 -29.94
CA PRO A 434 9.84 32.75 -29.87
C PRO A 434 11.04 31.93 -30.33
N ILE A 435 11.84 32.56 -31.20
CA ILE A 435 13.08 32.05 -31.77
C ILE A 435 14.17 32.04 -30.70
N TYR A 436 14.70 30.87 -30.35
CA TYR A 436 15.99 30.74 -29.66
C TYR A 436 17.06 30.33 -30.69
N LYS A 437 18.06 31.20 -30.89
CA LYS A 437 19.24 30.95 -31.72
C LYS A 437 20.12 29.90 -31.05
N ALA A 438 20.23 28.71 -31.65
CA ALA A 438 21.22 27.71 -31.31
C ALA A 438 22.58 28.04 -31.97
N LEU A 439 23.64 28.07 -31.16
CA LEU A 439 25.03 28.10 -31.59
C LEU A 439 25.50 26.68 -31.91
N ALA A 440 26.30 26.58 -32.97
CA ALA A 440 26.56 25.38 -33.74
C ALA A 440 27.57 24.40 -33.12
N GLY A 441 27.36 23.11 -33.45
CA GLY A 441 28.42 22.21 -33.87
C GLY A 441 28.86 21.14 -32.87
N ILE A 442 28.54 19.88 -33.15
CA ILE A 442 29.49 18.76 -33.35
C ILE A 442 28.70 17.62 -34.04
N LYS A 443 29.28 17.09 -35.12
CA LYS A 443 28.71 16.08 -36.02
C LYS A 443 28.98 14.67 -35.50
N GLN A 444 28.00 13.76 -35.57
CA GLN A 444 28.23 12.32 -35.80
C GLN A 444 27.06 11.67 -36.58
N PRO A 445 27.32 10.59 -37.37
CA PRO A 445 26.53 10.23 -38.54
C PRO A 445 25.35 9.29 -38.28
N LEU A 446 24.29 9.51 -39.06
CA LEU A 446 23.04 8.75 -39.11
C LEU A 446 23.20 7.46 -39.94
N ILE A 447 22.88 6.31 -39.35
CA ILE A 447 22.74 5.04 -40.07
C ILE A 447 21.34 5.02 -40.73
N LYS A 448 21.32 4.93 -42.06
CA LYS A 448 20.12 4.76 -42.89
C LYS A 448 19.69 3.30 -42.89
N THR A 449 18.43 3.03 -42.58
CA THR A 449 17.76 1.79 -43.01
C THR A 449 16.48 2.15 -43.74
N THR A 450 16.40 1.68 -44.97
CA THR A 450 15.43 1.96 -46.03
C THR A 450 14.07 1.31 -45.77
N MET A 451 13.01 2.08 -45.97
CA MET A 451 11.64 1.58 -46.11
C MET A 451 11.43 0.98 -47.52
N ALA A 452 10.62 -0.08 -47.60
CA ALA A 452 10.07 -0.61 -48.85
C ALA A 452 8.55 -0.31 -48.91
N PRO A 453 8.01 0.17 -50.05
CA PRO A 453 6.59 0.50 -50.23
C PRO A 453 5.83 -0.59 -51.01
N GLY A 454 4.50 -0.59 -50.93
CA GLY A 454 3.69 -1.33 -51.92
C GLY A 454 2.22 -1.59 -51.58
N ILE A 455 1.41 -0.53 -51.46
CA ILE A 455 -0.06 -0.61 -51.52
C ILE A 455 -0.46 -0.59 -53.01
N LYS A 456 -1.27 -1.54 -53.46
CA LYS A 456 -2.02 -1.46 -54.73
C LYS A 456 -3.52 -1.41 -54.44
N MET A 457 -4.17 -0.39 -55.00
CA MET A 457 -5.61 -0.15 -54.94
C MET A 457 -6.32 -0.56 -56.23
N MET A 458 -7.61 -0.88 -56.07
CA MET A 458 -8.77 -0.72 -56.99
C MET A 458 -9.00 -1.74 -58.13
N PRO A 459 -10.25 -1.86 -58.67
CA PRO A 459 -11.54 -1.23 -58.31
C PRO A 459 -12.76 -2.20 -58.23
N SER A 460 -13.89 -1.61 -57.82
CA SER A 460 -15.27 -2.13 -57.66
C SER A 460 -16.06 -2.35 -58.96
N THR A 461 -17.02 -3.29 -58.95
CA THR A 461 -18.31 -3.17 -59.67
C THR A 461 -19.39 -4.04 -59.01
N ASP A 462 -20.56 -3.43 -58.79
CA ASP A 462 -21.82 -4.00 -58.30
C ASP A 462 -22.48 -5.02 -59.26
N SER A 463 -23.25 -5.96 -58.71
CA SER A 463 -24.66 -6.22 -59.08
C SER A 463 -25.27 -7.37 -58.27
N THR A 464 -26.41 -7.15 -57.60
CA THR A 464 -27.39 -8.18 -57.18
C THR A 464 -28.49 -8.30 -58.24
N PRO A 465 -29.21 -9.45 -58.35
CA PRO A 465 -30.55 -9.49 -57.73
C PRO A 465 -31.06 -10.86 -57.22
N ALA A 466 -31.85 -10.76 -56.14
CA ALA A 466 -33.12 -11.44 -55.77
C ALA A 466 -33.29 -12.99 -55.65
N PRO A 467 -34.01 -13.48 -54.60
CA PRO A 467 -34.31 -14.89 -54.32
C PRO A 467 -35.80 -15.29 -54.59
N THR A 468 -36.11 -16.60 -54.59
CA THR A 468 -37.49 -17.17 -54.53
C THR A 468 -37.44 -18.65 -54.02
N PRO A 469 -38.55 -19.33 -53.61
CA PRO A 469 -38.94 -19.52 -52.20
C PRO A 469 -39.27 -20.99 -51.73
N LEU A 470 -39.36 -21.17 -50.38
CA LEU A 470 -40.24 -22.07 -49.55
C LEU A 470 -40.23 -23.62 -49.77
N PRO A 471 -40.56 -24.50 -48.77
CA PRO A 471 -41.68 -24.38 -47.83
C PRO A 471 -41.51 -24.87 -46.37
N GLN A 472 -42.57 -24.56 -45.59
CA GLN A 472 -42.86 -24.83 -44.19
C GLN A 472 -43.20 -26.31 -43.91
N THR A 473 -42.91 -26.78 -42.69
CA THR A 473 -43.74 -27.78 -41.99
C THR A 473 -43.87 -27.46 -40.50
N SER A 474 -45.07 -27.68 -40.02
CA SER A 474 -45.67 -27.43 -38.71
C SER A 474 -45.12 -28.31 -37.58
N ASN A 475 -45.22 -27.84 -36.33
CA ASN A 475 -46.10 -28.48 -35.35
C ASN A 475 -46.36 -27.61 -34.11
N THR A 476 -47.62 -27.67 -33.70
CA THR A 476 -48.33 -26.90 -32.68
C THR A 476 -48.26 -27.61 -31.33
N VAL A 477 -48.01 -26.89 -30.23
CA VAL A 477 -48.61 -27.22 -28.92
C VAL A 477 -49.04 -25.95 -28.18
N TRP A 478 -50.28 -25.98 -27.74
CA TRP A 478 -51.09 -24.94 -27.14
C TRP A 478 -50.76 -24.74 -25.65
N GLY A 479 -50.60 -23.49 -25.20
CA GLY A 479 -50.43 -23.13 -23.80
C GLY A 479 -50.76 -21.65 -23.56
N ILE A 480 -51.95 -21.40 -23.03
CA ILE A 480 -52.64 -20.10 -22.94
C ILE A 480 -51.87 -19.10 -22.07
N LYS A 481 -51.50 -17.93 -22.61
CA LYS A 481 -51.25 -16.70 -21.85
C LYS A 481 -51.88 -15.50 -22.56
N ARG A 482 -52.55 -14.66 -21.75
CA ARG A 482 -53.34 -13.48 -22.14
C ARG A 482 -52.50 -12.51 -22.99
N PHE A 483 -53.01 -12.13 -24.15
CA PHE A 483 -52.41 -11.11 -25.01
C PHE A 483 -52.75 -9.71 -24.50
N ILE A 484 -51.75 -8.97 -24.02
CA ILE A 484 -51.75 -7.51 -24.13
C ILE A 484 -51.41 -7.22 -25.59
N ARG A 485 -52.29 -6.50 -26.31
CA ARG A 485 -52.01 -6.07 -27.68
C ARG A 485 -50.99 -4.93 -27.65
N THR A 486 -49.73 -5.22 -27.96
CA THR A 486 -48.73 -4.20 -28.31
C THR A 486 -48.26 -4.39 -29.75
N ASN A 487 -47.97 -3.26 -30.39
CA ASN A 487 -47.65 -3.12 -31.81
C ASN A 487 -46.31 -3.84 -32.15
N PRO A 488 -46.28 -4.81 -33.09
CA PRO A 488 -45.15 -5.73 -33.27
C PRO A 488 -43.92 -5.14 -33.99
N ILE A 489 -43.89 -3.83 -34.24
CA ILE A 489 -42.74 -3.14 -34.86
C ILE A 489 -41.85 -2.47 -33.81
N LEU A 490 -42.36 -2.21 -32.60
CA LEU A 490 -41.64 -1.43 -31.57
C LEU A 490 -41.18 -2.25 -30.35
N PHE A 491 -41.67 -3.48 -30.20
CA PHE A 491 -41.22 -4.40 -29.14
C PHE A 491 -41.16 -5.83 -29.68
N PRO A 492 -40.02 -6.28 -30.23
CA PRO A 492 -39.83 -7.71 -30.44
C PRO A 492 -39.94 -8.40 -29.08
N PRO A 493 -40.70 -9.50 -28.95
CA PRO A 493 -40.69 -10.28 -27.72
C PRO A 493 -39.24 -10.69 -27.44
N VAL A 494 -38.79 -10.46 -26.21
CA VAL A 494 -37.51 -11.01 -25.74
C VAL A 494 -37.66 -12.53 -25.77
N ILE A 495 -37.24 -13.14 -26.86
CA ILE A 495 -36.83 -14.53 -26.88
C ILE A 495 -35.57 -14.51 -26.02
N LYS A 496 -35.68 -14.90 -24.75
CA LYS A 496 -34.51 -15.47 -24.08
C LYS A 496 -34.18 -16.71 -24.89
N ASP A 497 -33.26 -16.57 -25.84
CA ASP A 497 -32.63 -17.75 -26.42
C ASP A 497 -32.18 -18.59 -25.22
N PRO A 498 -32.57 -19.88 -25.15
CA PRO A 498 -31.90 -20.76 -24.20
C PRO A 498 -30.43 -20.66 -24.56
N THR A 499 -29.63 -20.07 -23.67
CA THR A 499 -28.18 -20.11 -23.77
C THR A 499 -27.80 -21.53 -24.18
N PRO A 500 -27.16 -21.74 -25.35
CA PRO A 500 -26.87 -23.08 -25.82
C PRO A 500 -26.15 -23.80 -24.70
N ALA A 501 -26.66 -25.00 -24.33
CA ALA A 501 -26.04 -25.82 -23.32
C ALA A 501 -24.56 -25.96 -23.69
N LYS A 502 -23.67 -25.35 -22.89
CA LYS A 502 -22.23 -25.43 -23.15
C LYS A 502 -21.85 -26.90 -23.13
N THR A 503 -21.43 -27.41 -24.28
CA THR A 503 -20.96 -28.78 -24.41
C THR A 503 -19.56 -28.84 -23.80
N LEU A 504 -19.48 -29.46 -22.61
CA LEU A 504 -18.25 -29.60 -21.84
C LEU A 504 -17.56 -30.94 -22.16
N THR A 505 -16.23 -30.91 -22.21
CA THR A 505 -15.35 -32.04 -22.46
C THR A 505 -14.56 -32.36 -21.21
N THR A 506 -14.47 -33.65 -20.85
CA THR A 506 -13.61 -34.09 -19.73
C THR A 506 -12.14 -34.07 -20.16
N VAL A 507 -11.29 -33.43 -19.37
CA VAL A 507 -9.85 -33.35 -19.56
C VAL A 507 -9.17 -34.01 -18.37
N ILE A 508 -8.29 -34.96 -18.65
CA ILE A 508 -7.44 -35.64 -17.67
C ILE A 508 -6.00 -35.17 -17.90
N LEU A 509 -5.44 -34.44 -16.95
CA LEU A 509 -4.05 -34.00 -16.98
C LEU A 509 -3.22 -34.82 -16.00
N SER A 510 -2.09 -35.35 -16.43
CA SER A 510 -1.07 -35.97 -15.57
C SER A 510 0.24 -35.19 -15.63
N VAL A 511 0.86 -34.99 -14.46
CA VAL A 511 2.12 -34.25 -14.31
C VAL A 511 3.18 -35.15 -13.71
N THR A 512 4.27 -35.35 -14.46
CA THR A 512 5.39 -36.22 -14.07
C THR A 512 6.72 -35.47 -14.08
N ASP A 513 7.68 -35.92 -13.28
CA ASP A 513 9.04 -35.39 -13.28
C ASP A 513 9.83 -35.96 -14.48
N SER A 514 10.47 -35.08 -15.25
CA SER A 514 11.27 -35.48 -16.42
C SER A 514 12.48 -36.37 -16.08
N VAL A 515 13.05 -36.25 -14.88
CA VAL A 515 14.22 -37.00 -14.40
C VAL A 515 13.78 -38.25 -13.66
N SER A 516 13.00 -38.10 -12.58
CA SER A 516 12.61 -39.24 -11.74
C SER A 516 11.47 -40.07 -12.32
N ARG A 517 10.73 -39.54 -13.31
CA ARG A 517 9.50 -40.12 -13.87
C ARG A 517 8.39 -40.36 -12.85
N GLN A 518 8.50 -39.79 -11.66
CA GLN A 518 7.49 -39.88 -10.62
C GLN A 518 6.42 -38.80 -10.81
N SER A 519 5.20 -39.10 -10.36
CA SER A 519 4.10 -38.15 -10.34
C SER A 519 4.37 -36.96 -9.41
N VAL A 520 4.02 -35.75 -9.85
CA VAL A 520 4.27 -34.52 -9.09
C VAL A 520 3.00 -34.05 -8.39
N TYR A 521 2.98 -34.18 -7.06
CA TYR A 521 1.85 -33.81 -6.21
C TYR A 521 1.74 -32.28 -5.98
N LYS A 522 0.50 -31.75 -5.94
CA LYS A 522 0.18 -30.33 -5.70
C LYS A 522 0.90 -29.38 -6.65
N SER A 523 0.91 -29.73 -7.93
CA SER A 523 1.33 -28.83 -9.01
C SER A 523 0.17 -27.88 -9.31
N GLU A 524 0.42 -26.58 -9.32
CA GLU A 524 -0.57 -25.57 -9.65
C GLU A 524 -0.71 -25.47 -11.17
N ILE A 525 -1.93 -25.66 -11.69
CA ILE A 525 -2.23 -25.67 -13.12
C ILE A 525 -3.20 -24.52 -13.38
N SER A 526 -2.74 -23.51 -14.11
CA SER A 526 -3.56 -22.40 -14.61
C SER A 526 -3.88 -22.63 -16.08
N ILE A 527 -5.15 -22.53 -16.44
CA ILE A 527 -5.65 -22.73 -17.80
C ILE A 527 -6.41 -21.49 -18.23
N ILE A 528 -6.03 -20.91 -19.36
CA ILE A 528 -6.59 -19.65 -19.88
C ILE A 528 -6.97 -19.85 -21.34
N GLY A 529 -8.23 -19.61 -21.69
CA GLY A 529 -8.74 -19.67 -23.05
C GLY A 529 -8.12 -18.61 -23.95
N THR A 530 -7.68 -18.98 -25.15
CA THR A 530 -7.13 -18.02 -26.12
C THR A 530 -8.18 -17.50 -27.09
N ASN A 531 -9.23 -18.29 -27.33
CA ASN A 531 -10.35 -17.96 -28.22
C ASN A 531 -11.71 -18.00 -27.54
N ASN A 532 -11.73 -18.26 -26.24
CA ASN A 532 -12.91 -18.21 -25.40
C ASN A 532 -12.57 -17.53 -24.08
N ASN A 533 -13.58 -16.96 -23.43
CA ASN A 533 -13.42 -16.31 -22.15
C ASN A 533 -13.47 -17.38 -21.06
N THR A 534 -12.70 -18.45 -21.13
CA THR A 534 -12.68 -19.50 -20.10
C THR A 534 -11.37 -19.43 -19.34
N PHE A 535 -11.43 -19.59 -18.02
CA PHE A 535 -10.22 -19.84 -17.25
C PHE A 535 -10.48 -20.78 -16.09
N LYS A 536 -9.43 -21.40 -15.58
CA LYS A 536 -9.51 -22.30 -14.44
C LYS A 536 -8.16 -22.44 -13.74
N GLU A 537 -8.17 -22.52 -12.41
CA GLU A 537 -6.97 -22.80 -11.62
C GLU A 537 -7.22 -23.97 -10.65
N ILE A 538 -6.36 -24.98 -10.73
CA ILE A 538 -6.49 -26.26 -10.04
C ILE A 538 -5.13 -26.80 -9.58
N GLU A 539 -5.13 -27.81 -8.71
CA GLU A 539 -3.96 -28.52 -8.22
C GLU A 539 -4.02 -30.02 -8.52
N SER A 540 -2.87 -30.63 -8.84
CA SER A 540 -2.73 -32.08 -9.03
C SER A 540 -2.84 -32.88 -7.72
N ASP A 541 -3.40 -34.08 -7.82
CA ASP A 541 -3.54 -35.02 -6.71
C ASP A 541 -2.26 -35.81 -6.41
N LYS A 542 -2.31 -36.74 -5.44
CA LYS A 542 -1.15 -37.57 -5.04
C LYS A 542 -0.58 -38.42 -6.17
N ASN A 543 -1.39 -38.72 -7.18
CA ASN A 543 -0.99 -39.46 -8.38
C ASN A 543 -0.49 -38.52 -9.48
N GLY A 544 -0.35 -37.22 -9.20
CA GLY A 544 0.02 -36.18 -10.15
C GLY A 544 -1.05 -35.95 -11.21
N ALA A 545 -2.27 -36.45 -11.01
CA ALA A 545 -3.35 -36.37 -11.97
C ALA A 545 -4.45 -35.41 -11.50
N ILE A 546 -5.22 -34.88 -12.45
CA ILE A 546 -6.44 -34.14 -12.16
C ILE A 546 -7.44 -34.30 -13.32
N GLU A 547 -8.71 -34.44 -12.96
CA GLU A 547 -9.83 -34.51 -13.90
C GLU A 547 -10.71 -33.28 -13.74
N PHE A 548 -11.04 -32.63 -14.86
CA PHE A 548 -11.93 -31.47 -14.86
C PHE A 548 -12.58 -31.31 -16.24
N GLN A 549 -13.58 -30.46 -16.32
CA GLN A 549 -14.30 -30.18 -17.56
C GLN A 549 -13.86 -28.83 -18.16
N LEU A 550 -13.83 -28.76 -19.50
CA LEU A 550 -13.61 -27.54 -20.29
C LEU A 550 -14.48 -27.53 -21.56
N PRO A 551 -14.93 -26.37 -22.05
CA PRO A 551 -15.58 -26.30 -23.36
C PRO A 551 -14.61 -26.59 -24.52
N VAL A 552 -15.15 -26.75 -25.72
CA VAL A 552 -14.34 -26.85 -26.95
C VAL A 552 -13.64 -25.51 -27.19
N GLY A 553 -12.34 -25.54 -27.49
CA GLY A 553 -11.55 -24.33 -27.65
C GLY A 553 -10.04 -24.54 -27.57
N ASN A 554 -9.31 -23.44 -27.67
CA ASN A 554 -7.86 -23.39 -27.54
C ASN A 554 -7.50 -22.74 -26.20
N TYR A 555 -6.52 -23.30 -25.51
CA TYR A 555 -6.14 -22.92 -24.16
C TYR A 555 -4.64 -22.80 -24.03
N LYS A 556 -4.18 -21.79 -23.28
CA LYS A 556 -2.83 -21.74 -22.74
C LYS A 556 -2.84 -22.42 -21.37
N VAL A 557 -1.97 -23.40 -21.18
CA VAL A 557 -1.79 -24.13 -19.92
C VAL A 557 -0.44 -23.74 -19.33
N LYS A 558 -0.44 -23.33 -18.06
CA LYS A 558 0.76 -23.00 -17.28
C LYS A 558 0.79 -23.85 -16.02
N ILE A 559 1.91 -24.53 -15.77
CA ILE A 559 2.10 -25.39 -14.60
C ILE A 559 3.26 -24.85 -13.77
N LYS A 560 3.02 -24.60 -12.48
CA LYS A 560 4.00 -24.14 -11.48
C LYS A 560 4.08 -25.12 -10.31
N LYS A 561 5.30 -25.41 -9.85
CA LYS A 561 5.56 -26.22 -8.65
C LYS A 561 6.93 -25.89 -8.07
N ASP A 562 7.02 -25.74 -6.74
CA ASP A 562 8.31 -25.56 -6.05
C ASP A 562 9.29 -26.68 -6.37
N GLY A 563 10.53 -26.30 -6.71
CA GLY A 563 11.57 -27.24 -7.13
C GLY A 563 11.51 -27.64 -8.60
N TYR A 564 10.63 -27.03 -9.41
CA TYR A 564 10.52 -27.30 -10.84
C TYR A 564 10.48 -26.01 -11.67
N LYS A 565 10.93 -26.10 -12.92
CA LYS A 565 10.80 -25.05 -13.93
C LYS A 565 9.35 -24.87 -14.34
N VAL A 566 8.93 -23.62 -14.55
CA VAL A 566 7.62 -23.29 -15.11
C VAL A 566 7.46 -23.96 -16.49
N PHE A 567 6.35 -24.67 -16.66
CA PHE A 567 5.98 -25.29 -17.93
C PHE A 567 4.80 -24.55 -18.55
N GLU A 568 4.94 -24.13 -19.81
CA GLU A 568 3.89 -23.47 -20.59
C GLU A 568 3.66 -24.22 -21.90
N THR A 569 2.39 -24.45 -22.25
CA THR A 569 2.01 -25.11 -23.50
C THR A 569 0.62 -24.67 -23.96
N GLU A 570 0.26 -25.06 -25.18
CA GLU A 570 -1.08 -24.90 -25.71
C GLU A 570 -1.84 -26.24 -25.67
N LEU A 571 -3.09 -26.19 -25.22
CA LEU A 571 -4.03 -27.29 -25.21
C LEU A 571 -5.19 -26.96 -26.14
N LYS A 572 -5.39 -27.83 -27.14
CA LYS A 572 -6.51 -27.72 -28.08
C LYS A 572 -7.53 -28.81 -27.81
N ILE A 573 -8.79 -28.41 -27.60
CA ILE A 573 -9.95 -29.28 -27.44
C ILE A 573 -10.82 -29.12 -28.69
N GLU A 574 -10.86 -30.16 -29.52
CA GLU A 574 -11.52 -30.11 -30.84
C GLU A 574 -12.95 -30.69 -30.83
N ASN A 575 -13.25 -31.57 -29.87
CA ASN A 575 -14.52 -32.29 -29.79
C ASN A 575 -14.84 -32.64 -28.32
N LEU A 576 -15.98 -33.31 -28.11
CA LEU A 576 -16.50 -33.68 -26.79
C LEU A 576 -15.95 -34.99 -26.22
N PHE A 577 -14.90 -35.56 -26.83
CA PHE A 577 -14.28 -36.77 -26.31
C PHE A 577 -13.30 -36.45 -25.18
N THR A 578 -13.18 -37.36 -24.22
CA THR A 578 -12.21 -37.22 -23.13
C THR A 578 -10.80 -37.00 -23.67
N VAL A 579 -10.15 -35.91 -23.25
CA VAL A 579 -8.79 -35.56 -23.65
C VAL A 579 -7.84 -35.90 -22.50
N THR A 580 -6.94 -36.85 -22.71
CA THR A 580 -5.86 -37.16 -21.76
C THR A 580 -4.55 -36.55 -22.23
N LYS A 581 -3.88 -35.78 -21.38
CA LYS A 581 -2.55 -35.20 -21.65
C LYS A 581 -1.62 -35.43 -20.47
N GLU A 582 -0.40 -35.81 -20.81
CA GLU A 582 0.70 -35.91 -19.86
C GLU A 582 1.71 -34.79 -20.10
N TYR A 583 2.12 -34.11 -19.03
CA TYR A 583 3.12 -33.06 -19.04
C TYR A 583 4.28 -33.41 -18.11
N THR A 584 5.50 -33.20 -18.60
CA THR A 584 6.72 -33.48 -17.84
C THR A 584 7.35 -32.19 -17.36
N LEU A 585 7.59 -32.06 -16.05
CA LEU A 585 8.28 -30.92 -15.44
C LEU A 585 9.78 -31.19 -15.31
N ALA A 586 10.60 -30.18 -15.60
CA ALA A 586 12.04 -30.22 -15.37
C ALA A 586 12.36 -29.71 -13.95
N PRO A 587 13.10 -30.46 -13.11
CA PRO A 587 13.55 -29.96 -11.81
C PRO A 587 14.41 -28.69 -11.96
N GLU A 588 14.16 -27.70 -11.10
CA GLU A 588 14.90 -26.42 -11.05
C GLU A 588 14.81 -25.84 -9.63
N SER A 589 15.88 -25.24 -9.11
CA SER A 589 15.89 -24.68 -7.74
C SER A 589 15.15 -23.34 -7.66
N VAL A 590 13.81 -23.38 -7.79
CA VAL A 590 12.93 -22.21 -7.77
C VAL A 590 11.80 -22.42 -6.75
N THR A 591 11.49 -21.38 -5.98
CA THR A 591 10.39 -21.36 -5.00
C THR A 591 9.34 -20.33 -5.40
N TYR A 592 8.10 -20.78 -5.58
CA TYR A 592 6.96 -20.00 -6.05
C TYR A 592 6.03 -19.69 -4.88
N ASP A 593 6.35 -18.63 -4.15
CA ASP A 593 5.44 -18.05 -3.16
C ASP A 593 4.88 -16.72 -3.66
N SER A 594 3.62 -16.45 -3.32
CA SER A 594 2.94 -15.19 -3.62
C SER A 594 2.32 -14.64 -2.34
N PHE A 595 2.40 -13.33 -2.19
CA PHE A 595 1.99 -12.58 -1.01
C PHE A 595 0.96 -11.55 -1.40
N PHE A 596 -0.14 -11.51 -0.64
CA PHE A 596 -1.18 -10.51 -0.83
C PHE A 596 -0.94 -9.35 0.15
N LEU A 597 -0.81 -8.14 -0.37
CA LEU A 597 -0.82 -6.91 0.42
C LEU A 597 -2.26 -6.50 0.68
N ILE A 598 -2.68 -6.61 1.94
CA ILE A 598 -4.04 -6.28 2.37
C ILE A 598 -4.15 -4.91 3.05
N GLY A 599 -3.01 -4.28 3.36
CA GLY A 599 -2.98 -2.94 3.93
C GLY A 599 -1.59 -2.46 4.34
N MET A 600 -1.55 -1.22 4.83
CA MET A 600 -0.36 -0.52 5.28
C MET A 600 -0.57 0.05 6.67
N ILE A 601 0.51 0.16 7.44
CA ILE A 601 0.54 0.93 8.67
C ILE A 601 1.23 2.24 8.34
N CYS A 602 0.47 3.32 8.34
CA CYS A 602 0.94 4.66 8.03
C CYS A 602 1.22 5.44 9.31
N GLU A 603 2.25 6.27 9.31
CA GLU A 603 2.57 7.18 10.42
C GLU A 603 2.15 8.60 10.05
N LYS A 604 1.27 9.18 10.87
CA LYS A 604 0.85 10.57 10.77
C LYS A 604 2.00 11.49 11.16
N LEU A 605 2.26 12.51 10.35
CA LEU A 605 3.20 13.55 10.70
C LEU A 605 2.58 14.48 11.74
N PRO A 606 3.36 15.01 12.70
CA PRO A 606 2.90 16.07 13.58
C PRO A 606 2.57 17.34 12.79
N GLN A 607 1.90 18.29 13.44
CA GLN A 607 1.64 19.60 12.86
C GLN A 607 2.97 20.27 12.49
N ILE A 608 3.13 20.62 11.21
CA ILE A 608 4.28 21.37 10.73
C ILE A 608 3.83 22.83 10.56
N PRO A 609 4.39 23.78 11.34
CA PRO A 609 3.91 25.15 11.33
C PRO A 609 4.09 25.80 9.96
N LYS A 610 3.02 26.44 9.47
CA LYS A 610 3.07 27.34 8.31
C LYS A 610 3.47 28.73 8.81
N ILE A 611 4.29 29.45 8.05
CA ILE A 611 4.44 30.89 8.29
C ILE A 611 3.11 31.54 7.91
N SER A 612 2.37 32.04 8.90
CA SER A 612 1.18 32.86 8.65
C SER A 612 1.61 34.22 8.11
N GLY A 613 1.55 34.37 6.80
CA GLY A 613 1.44 35.67 6.13
C GLY A 613 2.70 36.16 5.41
N SER A 614 2.58 36.27 4.09
CA SER A 614 2.86 37.52 3.36
C SER A 614 1.75 37.72 2.35
#